data_AF-A0AAD5KHL6-F1
#
_entry.id   AF-A0AAD5KHL6-F1
#
_cell.length_a   1.000
_cell.length_b   1.000
_cell.length_c   1.000
_cell.angle_alpha   90.00
_cell.angle_beta   90.00
_cell.angle_gamma   90.00
#
_symmetry.space_group_name_H-M   'P 1'
#
loop_
_entity.id
_entity.type
_entity.pdbx_description
1 polymer ?
#
loop_
_entity_poly.entity_id
_entity_poly.type
_entity_poly.pdbx_seq_one_letter_code
_entity_poly.pdbx_strand_id
1 'polypeptide(L)'
;MSTTEKTFHGYIETTRDSLIILEACRRGLLPRINRRLQEKERQLVTSGAVFCFDENESGIKRWTDGLVWSPSRILGNFLVYRELDKRAPSNDGVRTSCQNLSERQRERALVGSLTNSYRFKRNGLIKKSMSIVVNGVQQHLI
;
A
#
# COMPACT_ATOMS: atom_id res chain seq x y z
N MET A 1 -16.54 1.51 21.78
CA MET A 1 -15.20 1.65 21.19
C MET A 1 -15.38 1.71 19.67
N SER A 2 -14.80 2.70 18.98
CA SER A 2 -14.87 2.76 17.51
C SER A 2 -14.06 1.62 16.91
N THR A 3 -14.72 0.72 16.19
CA THR A 3 -14.06 -0.34 15.42
C THR A 3 -13.32 0.30 14.24
N THR A 4 -12.05 -0.05 14.04
CA THR A 4 -11.30 0.40 12.86
C THR A 4 -11.66 -0.46 11.66
N GLU A 5 -11.91 0.17 10.52
CA GLU A 5 -12.16 -0.50 9.25
C GLU A 5 -11.33 0.12 8.11
N LYS A 6 -11.29 -0.57 6.97
CA LYS A 6 -10.69 -0.04 5.74
C LYS A 6 -11.54 1.12 5.21
N THR A 7 -10.88 2.15 4.69
CA THR A 7 -11.56 3.29 4.05
C THR A 7 -12.35 2.86 2.82
N PHE A 8 -11.75 1.98 2.02
CA PHE A 8 -12.34 1.47 0.79
C PHE A 8 -11.78 0.08 0.47
N HIS A 9 -12.46 -0.65 -0.43
CA HIS A 9 -11.98 -1.91 -0.96
C HIS A 9 -12.01 -1.91 -2.49
N GLY A 10 -10.83 -1.91 -3.11
CA GLY A 10 -10.67 -1.93 -4.55
C GLY A 10 -9.23 -1.64 -4.98
N TYR A 11 -9.04 -1.41 -6.27
CA TYR A 11 -7.74 -1.05 -6.84
C TYR A 11 -7.73 0.43 -7.22
N ILE A 12 -6.74 1.17 -6.72
CA ILE A 12 -6.50 2.56 -7.09
C ILE A 12 -5.54 2.53 -8.27
N GLU A 13 -5.99 2.77 -9.50
CA GLU A 13 -5.12 2.71 -10.69
C GLU A 13 -4.44 4.05 -10.92
N THR A 14 -5.22 5.12 -10.89
CA THR A 14 -4.85 6.45 -11.32
C THR A 14 -4.82 7.46 -10.17
N THR A 15 -4.19 8.60 -10.41
CA THR A 15 -4.28 9.75 -9.48
C THR A 15 -5.72 10.23 -9.29
N ARG A 16 -6.57 10.13 -10.32
CA ARG A 16 -7.98 10.53 -10.23
C ARG A 16 -8.73 9.68 -9.21
N ASP A 17 -8.49 8.36 -9.19
CA ASP A 17 -9.10 7.45 -8.22
C ASP A 17 -8.73 7.85 -6.80
N SER A 18 -7.45 8.16 -6.55
CA SER A 18 -6.98 8.66 -5.26
C SER A 18 -7.70 9.93 -4.82
N LEU A 19 -7.86 10.89 -5.72
CA LEU A 19 -8.52 12.17 -5.42
C LEU A 19 -10.01 11.98 -5.09
N ILE A 20 -10.69 11.06 -5.76
CA ILE A 20 -12.10 10.73 -5.47
C ILE A 20 -12.23 10.15 -4.06
N ILE A 21 -11.37 9.18 -3.69
CA ILE A 21 -11.40 8.58 -2.35
C ILE A 21 -11.09 9.62 -1.27
N LEU A 22 -10.05 10.44 -1.47
CA LEU A 22 -9.66 11.48 -0.52
C LEU A 22 -10.75 12.55 -0.34
N GLU A 23 -11.44 12.93 -1.42
CA GLU A 23 -12.58 13.85 -1.35
C GLU A 23 -13.78 13.23 -0.63
N ALA A 24 -14.09 11.96 -0.88
CA ALA A 24 -15.14 11.24 -0.17
C ALA A 24 -14.85 11.15 1.34
N CYS A 25 -13.58 10.89 1.71
CA CYS A 25 -13.11 10.95 3.09
C CYS A 25 -13.27 12.34 3.72
N ARG A 26 -12.87 13.41 2.99
CA ARG A 26 -12.99 14.80 3.46
C ARG A 26 -14.45 15.19 3.72
N ARG A 27 -15.38 14.69 2.91
CA ARG A 27 -16.83 14.89 3.07
C ARG A 27 -17.47 13.99 4.13
N GLY A 28 -16.71 13.10 4.77
CA GLY A 28 -17.22 12.14 5.75
C GLY A 28 -18.06 11.00 5.15
N LEU A 29 -17.98 10.79 3.83
CA LEU A 29 -18.70 9.71 3.14
C LEU A 29 -17.99 8.36 3.27
N LEU A 30 -16.67 8.38 3.43
CA LEU A 30 -15.83 7.20 3.70
C LEU A 30 -15.10 7.36 5.02
N PRO A 31 -14.93 6.27 5.80
CA PRO A 31 -14.22 6.33 7.07
C PRO A 31 -12.73 6.63 6.87
N ARG A 32 -12.14 7.32 7.84
CA ARG A 32 -10.71 7.62 7.89
C ARG A 32 -10.08 6.96 9.10
N ILE A 33 -8.81 6.59 8.97
CA ILE A 33 -8.01 6.13 10.08
C ILE A 33 -7.63 7.34 10.94
N ASN A 34 -8.05 7.33 12.21
CA ASN A 34 -7.82 8.41 13.18
C ASN A 34 -6.80 8.03 14.28
N ARG A 35 -6.19 6.85 14.19
CA ARG A 35 -5.11 6.39 15.08
C ARG A 35 -4.36 5.23 14.43
N ARG A 36 -3.18 4.89 14.95
CA ARG A 36 -2.43 3.71 14.46
C ARG A 36 -3.25 2.42 14.63
N LEU A 37 -3.07 1.51 13.67
CA LEU A 37 -3.61 0.15 13.75
C LEU A 37 -3.02 -0.58 14.96
N GLN A 38 -3.89 -1.17 15.77
CA GLN A 38 -3.52 -2.16 16.77
C GLN A 38 -3.11 -3.47 16.10
N GLU A 39 -2.41 -4.33 16.84
CA GLU A 39 -1.90 -5.60 16.31
C GLU A 39 -2.99 -6.48 15.70
N LYS A 40 -4.16 -6.58 16.36
CA LYS A 40 -5.33 -7.30 15.84
C LYS A 40 -5.90 -6.69 14.57
N GLU A 41 -5.78 -5.37 14.39
CA GLU A 41 -6.33 -4.64 13.23
C GLU A 41 -5.40 -4.72 12.01
N ARG A 42 -4.12 -5.09 12.19
CA ARG A 42 -3.18 -5.28 11.07
C ARG A 42 -3.62 -6.38 10.10
N GLN A 43 -4.50 -7.30 10.53
CA GLN A 43 -5.12 -8.29 9.66
C GLN A 43 -6.00 -7.67 8.56
N LEU A 44 -6.38 -6.39 8.68
CA LEU A 44 -7.10 -5.66 7.64
C LEU A 44 -6.23 -5.38 6.42
N VAL A 45 -4.90 -5.40 6.56
CA VAL A 45 -3.94 -5.12 5.49
C VAL A 45 -3.90 -6.32 4.54
N THR A 46 -4.75 -6.25 3.53
CA THR A 46 -5.03 -7.31 2.56
C THR A 46 -5.08 -6.73 1.16
N SER A 47 -5.02 -7.59 0.14
CA SER A 47 -5.17 -7.13 -1.25
C SER A 47 -6.49 -6.38 -1.42
N GLY A 48 -6.41 -5.18 -2.00
CA GLY A 48 -7.57 -4.31 -2.22
C GLY A 48 -7.94 -3.42 -1.03
N ALA A 49 -7.32 -3.57 0.14
CA ALA A 49 -7.57 -2.65 1.27
C ALA A 49 -6.95 -1.28 1.00
N VAL A 50 -7.75 -0.22 1.13
CA VAL A 50 -7.31 1.18 1.02
C VAL A 50 -7.53 1.87 2.36
N PHE A 51 -6.54 2.63 2.80
CA PHE A 51 -6.60 3.41 4.04
C PHE A 51 -6.30 4.87 3.77
N CYS A 52 -7.15 5.76 4.29
CA CYS A 52 -6.90 7.19 4.27
C CYS A 52 -6.78 7.75 5.68
N PHE A 53 -5.85 8.67 5.88
CA PHE A 53 -5.73 9.40 7.15
C PHE A 53 -5.27 10.84 6.94
N ASP A 54 -5.76 11.70 7.82
CA ASP A 54 -5.34 13.08 7.99
C ASP A 54 -4.25 13.12 9.07
N GLU A 55 -3.10 13.77 8.81
CA GLU A 55 -2.00 13.79 9.79
C GLU A 55 -2.36 14.48 11.11
N ASN A 56 -3.15 15.56 11.08
CA ASN A 56 -3.50 16.33 12.27
C ASN A 56 -4.53 15.59 13.12
N GLU A 57 -5.56 15.02 12.47
CA GLU A 57 -6.62 14.27 13.16
C GLU A 57 -6.09 12.97 13.75
N SER A 58 -5.23 12.25 13.00
CA SER A 58 -4.76 10.93 13.41
C SER A 58 -3.45 10.92 14.21
N GLY A 59 -2.65 11.99 14.10
CA GLY A 59 -1.26 12.02 14.58
C GLY A 59 -0.31 11.09 13.82
N ILE A 60 -0.75 10.44 12.75
CA ILE A 60 0.06 9.50 11.96
C ILE A 60 0.79 10.28 10.88
N LYS A 61 2.13 10.33 10.96
CA LYS A 61 2.99 10.90 9.88
C LYS A 61 3.54 9.87 8.90
N ARG A 62 3.51 8.59 9.31
CA ARG A 62 4.02 7.45 8.54
C ARG A 62 3.17 6.23 8.82
N TRP A 63 2.71 5.58 7.76
CA TRP A 63 1.95 4.35 7.83
C TRP A 63 2.82 3.19 8.33
N THR A 64 2.27 2.39 9.24
CA THR A 64 2.94 1.22 9.85
C THR A 64 1.96 0.06 9.96
N ASP A 65 2.20 -1.01 9.21
CA ASP A 65 1.31 -2.19 9.09
C ASP A 65 1.91 -3.49 9.66
N GLY A 66 3.18 -3.48 10.06
CA GLY A 66 3.87 -4.67 10.60
C GLY A 66 4.38 -5.65 9.54
N LEU A 67 4.29 -5.28 8.25
CA LEU A 67 4.91 -6.01 7.14
C LEU A 67 6.30 -5.45 6.81
N VAL A 68 7.14 -6.27 6.19
CA VAL A 68 8.47 -5.86 5.73
C VAL A 68 8.38 -5.47 4.27
N TRP A 69 8.76 -4.24 3.96
CA TRP A 69 8.63 -3.66 2.63
C TRP A 69 9.99 -3.39 2.00
N SER A 70 10.08 -3.53 0.69
CA SER A 70 11.22 -3.04 -0.09
C SER A 70 11.39 -1.53 0.05
N PRO A 71 12.55 -0.96 -0.33
CA PRO A 71 12.65 0.45 -0.62
C PRO A 71 11.63 0.89 -1.68
N SER A 72 11.19 2.15 -1.62
CA SER A 72 10.18 2.68 -2.54
C SER A 72 10.72 2.81 -3.97
N ARG A 73 9.81 2.75 -4.93
CA ARG A 73 10.01 3.22 -6.31
C ARG A 73 8.88 4.15 -6.70
N ILE A 74 9.19 5.14 -7.52
CA ILE A 74 8.20 6.07 -8.07
C ILE A 74 7.52 5.39 -9.27
N LEU A 75 6.19 5.38 -9.27
CA LEU A 75 5.37 4.97 -10.41
C LEU A 75 4.26 6.00 -10.60
N GLY A 76 4.44 6.91 -11.56
CA GLY A 76 3.59 8.10 -11.69
C GLY A 76 3.65 8.93 -10.41
N ASN A 77 2.48 9.22 -9.82
CA ASN A 77 2.35 9.99 -8.57
C ASN A 77 2.34 9.13 -7.30
N PHE A 78 2.70 7.84 -7.42
CA PHE A 78 2.70 6.90 -6.31
C PHE A 78 4.12 6.50 -5.91
N LEU A 79 4.31 6.29 -4.61
CA LEU A 79 5.40 5.45 -4.11
C LEU A 79 4.91 4.01 -4.03
N VAL A 80 5.65 3.08 -4.62
CA VAL A 80 5.30 1.66 -4.67
C VAL A 80 6.33 0.83 -3.89
N TYR A 81 5.82 -0.16 -3.17
CA TYR A 81 6.57 -1.07 -2.33
C TYR A 81 6.12 -2.51 -2.59
N ARG A 82 7.02 -3.47 -2.37
CA ARG A 82 6.70 -4.90 -2.39
C ARG A 82 7.05 -5.56 -1.07
N GLU A 83 6.21 -6.49 -0.66
CA GLU A 83 6.43 -7.29 0.55
C GLU A 83 7.66 -8.19 0.38
N LEU A 84 8.49 -8.24 1.41
CA LEU A 84 9.69 -9.08 1.49
C LEU A 84 9.44 -10.27 2.43
N ASP A 85 10.15 -11.37 2.19
CA ASP A 85 10.11 -12.52 3.10
C ASP A 85 10.76 -12.19 4.45
N LYS A 86 10.08 -12.55 5.54
CA LYS A 86 10.57 -12.34 6.91
C LYS A 86 11.63 -13.37 7.34
N ARG A 87 11.84 -14.46 6.59
CA ARG A 87 12.71 -15.59 6.97
C ARG A 87 14.14 -15.44 6.43
N ALA A 88 15.11 -15.91 7.22
CA ALA A 88 16.52 -16.08 6.84
C ALA A 88 16.64 -17.02 5.60
N PRO A 89 17.78 -17.05 4.87
CA PRO A 89 17.87 -17.73 3.57
C PRO A 89 17.51 -19.21 3.70
N SER A 90 16.29 -19.59 3.32
CA SER A 90 15.99 -20.96 2.94
C SER A 90 16.68 -21.21 1.61
N ASN A 91 17.38 -22.34 1.53
CA ASN A 91 18.20 -22.79 0.40
C ASN A 91 17.37 -23.18 -0.84
N ASP A 92 16.14 -22.66 -0.95
CA ASP A 92 15.29 -22.82 -2.13
C ASP A 92 15.81 -21.90 -3.23
N GLY A 93 16.92 -22.35 -3.82
CA GLY A 93 17.33 -22.00 -5.17
C GLY A 93 16.30 -22.52 -6.19
N VAL A 94 15.03 -22.16 -6.04
CA VAL A 94 14.05 -22.30 -7.12
C VAL A 94 14.04 -20.97 -7.83
N ARG A 95 15.01 -20.82 -8.73
CA ARG A 95 14.86 -19.94 -9.89
C ARG A 95 13.54 -20.32 -10.54
N THR A 96 12.49 -19.54 -10.33
CA THR A 96 11.29 -19.64 -11.16
C THR A 96 11.65 -19.00 -12.50
N SER A 97 12.49 -19.67 -13.28
CA SER A 97 12.93 -19.28 -14.62
C SER A 97 11.84 -19.48 -15.68
N CYS A 98 10.59 -19.59 -15.26
CA CYS A 98 9.44 -19.83 -16.13
C CYS A 98 8.33 -18.80 -15.89
N GLN A 99 8.64 -17.54 -15.55
CA GLN A 99 7.61 -16.51 -15.65
C GLN A 99 7.36 -16.21 -17.13
N ASN A 100 6.13 -16.50 -17.57
CA ASN A 100 5.66 -16.18 -18.91
C ASN A 100 5.88 -14.68 -19.18
N LEU A 101 6.18 -14.30 -20.42
CA LEU A 101 6.39 -12.89 -20.79
C LEU A 101 5.20 -12.00 -20.37
N SER A 102 3.99 -12.56 -20.45
CA SER A 102 2.74 -11.91 -20.01
C SER A 102 2.70 -11.62 -18.51
N GLU A 103 3.20 -12.51 -17.65
CA GLU A 103 3.25 -12.30 -16.20
C GLU A 103 4.25 -11.20 -15.85
N ARG A 104 5.43 -11.22 -16.48
CA ARG A 104 6.43 -10.16 -16.31
C ARG A 104 5.92 -8.79 -16.75
N GLN A 105 5.15 -8.73 -17.83
CA GLN A 105 4.51 -7.49 -18.29
C GLN A 105 3.47 -6.99 -17.28
N ARG A 106 2.61 -7.88 -16.76
CA ARG A 106 1.62 -7.55 -15.73
C ARG A 106 2.28 -7.05 -14.45
N GLU A 107 3.34 -7.71 -14.01
CA GLU A 107 4.09 -7.30 -12.82
C GLU A 107 4.70 -5.90 -13.00
N ARG A 108 5.35 -5.65 -14.15
CA ARG A 108 5.89 -4.33 -14.48
C ARG A 108 4.83 -3.23 -14.51
N ALA A 109 3.61 -3.54 -14.93
CA ALA A 109 2.51 -2.57 -14.89
C ALA A 109 2.15 -2.16 -13.44
N LEU A 110 2.30 -3.08 -12.48
CA LEU A 110 1.95 -2.83 -11.07
C LEU A 110 3.08 -2.16 -10.27
N VAL A 111 4.34 -2.53 -10.55
CA VAL A 111 5.49 -2.13 -9.71
C VAL A 111 6.63 -1.42 -10.45
N GLY A 112 6.46 -1.17 -11.75
CA GLY A 112 7.47 -0.52 -12.58
C GLY A 112 8.77 -1.32 -12.64
N SER A 113 9.89 -0.67 -12.27
CA SER A 113 11.22 -1.29 -12.28
C SER A 113 11.51 -2.20 -11.07
N LEU A 114 10.59 -2.32 -10.10
CA LEU A 114 10.78 -3.06 -8.86
C LEU A 114 10.54 -4.58 -9.01
N THR A 115 11.20 -5.23 -9.98
CA THR A 115 10.91 -6.63 -10.32
C THR A 115 11.96 -7.62 -9.81
N ASN A 116 13.26 -7.28 -9.79
CA ASN A 116 14.31 -8.30 -9.63
C ASN A 116 15.38 -8.03 -8.55
N SER A 117 15.29 -6.92 -7.80
CA SER A 117 16.42 -6.45 -6.95
C SER A 117 16.36 -6.91 -5.48
N TYR A 118 15.29 -7.57 -5.05
CA TYR A 118 15.09 -7.96 -3.64
C TYR A 118 14.44 -9.33 -3.53
N ARG A 119 14.52 -9.92 -2.33
CA ARG A 119 13.80 -11.16 -1.98
C ARG A 119 12.33 -10.87 -1.73
N PHE A 120 11.61 -10.64 -2.82
CA PHE A 120 10.18 -10.44 -2.79
C PHE A 120 9.50 -11.74 -2.36
N LYS A 121 8.57 -11.60 -1.40
CA LYS A 121 7.73 -12.72 -0.98
C LYS A 121 6.89 -13.21 -2.16
N ARG A 122 6.86 -14.52 -2.37
CA ARG A 122 6.03 -15.14 -3.41
C ARG A 122 4.56 -14.82 -3.15
N ASN A 123 3.87 -14.28 -4.17
CA ASN A 123 2.48 -13.78 -4.04
C ASN A 123 2.30 -12.75 -2.90
N GLY A 124 3.38 -12.03 -2.55
CA GLY A 124 3.37 -11.01 -1.51
C GLY A 124 2.58 -9.77 -1.93
N LEU A 125 2.26 -8.93 -0.95
CA LEU A 125 1.51 -7.71 -1.19
C LEU A 125 2.34 -6.65 -1.94
N ILE A 126 1.62 -5.80 -2.67
CA ILE A 126 2.11 -4.54 -3.22
C ILE A 126 1.40 -3.42 -2.48
N LYS A 127 2.14 -2.42 -2.03
CA LYS A 127 1.58 -1.21 -1.42
C LYS A 127 1.87 -0.03 -2.32
N LYS A 128 0.86 0.82 -2.54
CA LYS A 128 1.00 2.11 -3.20
C LYS A 128 0.62 3.20 -2.22
N SER A 129 1.40 4.25 -2.12
CA SER A 129 1.04 5.41 -1.30
C SER A 129 1.09 6.69 -2.10
N MET A 130 0.16 7.59 -1.80
CA MET A 130 0.11 8.95 -2.34
C MET A 130 -0.25 9.91 -1.21
N SER A 131 0.39 11.07 -1.20
CA SER A 131 0.12 12.12 -0.22
C SER A 131 -0.16 13.43 -0.93
N ILE A 132 -1.12 14.20 -0.42
CA ILE A 132 -1.44 15.55 -0.91
C ILE A 132 -1.56 16.50 0.28
N VAL A 133 -1.54 17.80 0.03
CA VAL A 133 -1.82 18.82 1.05
C VAL A 133 -3.17 19.45 0.74
N VAL A 134 -4.07 19.44 1.71
CA VAL A 134 -5.41 20.05 1.63
C VAL A 134 -5.56 20.97 2.84
N ASN A 135 -5.80 22.26 2.59
CA ASN A 135 -5.94 23.28 3.65
C ASN A 135 -4.76 23.30 4.64
N GLY A 136 -3.53 23.09 4.14
CA GLY A 136 -2.32 23.05 4.96
C GLY A 136 -2.09 21.75 5.73
N VAL A 137 -2.99 20.75 5.60
CA VAL A 137 -2.86 19.45 6.27
C VAL A 137 -2.51 18.36 5.27
N GLN A 138 -1.53 17.53 5.61
CA GLN A 138 -1.12 16.41 4.79
C GLN A 138 -2.15 15.28 4.90
N GLN A 139 -2.71 14.88 3.77
CA GLN A 139 -3.61 13.75 3.61
C GLN A 139 -2.86 12.60 2.98
N HIS A 140 -3.08 11.39 3.47
CA HIS A 140 -2.42 10.19 2.98
C HIS A 140 -3.43 9.16 2.51
N LEU A 141 -3.10 8.52 1.40
CA LEU A 141 -3.74 7.31 0.89
C LEU A 141 -2.71 6.20 0.82
N ILE A 142 -3.06 5.03 1.36
CA ILE A 142 -2.26 3.80 1.42
C ILE A 142 -3.02 2.64 0.78
#